data_AF-A0A7S1DB00-F1
#
_entry.id   AF-A0A7S1DB00-F1
#
_cell.length_a   1.000
_cell.length_b   1.000
_cell.length_c   1.000
_cell.angle_alpha   90.00
_cell.angle_beta   90.00
_cell.angle_gamma   90.00
#
_symmetry.space_group_name_H-M   'P 1'
#
loop_
_entity.id
_entity.type
_entity.pdbx_description
1 polymer ?
#
loop_
_entity_poly.entity_id
_entity_poly.type
_entity_poly.pdbx_seq_one_letter_code
_entity_poly.pdbx_strand_id
1 'polypeptide(L)'
;FILVTIIFLVYQFVLLPISIGKLYHWIRGQAMLKLYVLIAIVEVFDRLMCSMGQDCFSSMYWNTTRRPKSTRMLVSFIVVLCYCTVHTLLLFVHVATLNVAMNSADHALLTLLISGNFAEIKSTVFKKYNRPNLFKITASDICERFKLALFLMLVLVLNICQGMDWKTTYQYLSMCGYVWVAEILADWIKHSFITKFNFIQSKVYPEYALLLAGDVTGFGHEGVNLDNTHAVVKRIGLAQIPFVCVMLRLLREAVRYAQPEVESLPMWILCGLFVWMVLFGFKLLLGLYLQRVSLSRLEAAPDIKESPSKSLDKKKV
;
A
#
# COMPACT_ATOMS: atom_id res chain seq x y z
N PHE A 1 14.41 14.31 -5.39
CA PHE A 1 14.94 14.10 -6.76
C PHE A 1 15.19 12.62 -7.06
N ILE A 2 16.12 11.95 -6.36
CA ILE A 2 16.49 10.53 -6.62
C ILE A 2 15.28 9.58 -6.71
N LEU A 3 14.36 9.64 -5.75
CA LEU A 3 13.16 8.79 -5.76
C LEU A 3 12.26 9.04 -6.99
N VAL A 4 12.10 10.30 -7.40
CA VAL A 4 11.35 10.68 -8.59
C VAL A 4 12.03 10.16 -9.85
N THR A 5 13.36 10.22 -9.91
CA THR A 5 14.15 9.64 -10.99
C THR A 5 13.94 8.12 -11.07
N ILE A 6 13.93 7.41 -9.95
CA ILE A 6 13.67 5.96 -9.92
C ILE A 6 12.25 5.66 -10.45
N ILE A 7 11.23 6.39 -9.97
CA ILE A 7 9.85 6.26 -10.47
C ILE A 7 9.83 6.46 -11.99
N PHE A 8 10.45 7.53 -12.48
CA PHE A 8 10.49 7.85 -13.91
C PHE A 8 11.15 6.74 -14.72
N LEU A 9 12.33 6.24 -14.30
CA LEU A 9 13.05 5.18 -15.00
C LEU A 9 12.26 3.88 -15.05
N VAL A 10 11.72 3.43 -13.91
CA VAL A 10 10.92 2.20 -13.85
C VAL A 10 9.66 2.35 -14.69
N TYR A 11 8.95 3.47 -14.57
CA TYR A 11 7.75 3.72 -15.35
C TYR A 11 8.04 3.72 -16.87
N GLN A 12 9.00 4.53 -17.31
CA GLN A 12 9.28 4.77 -18.72
C GLN A 12 9.87 3.54 -19.42
N PHE A 13 10.84 2.85 -18.80
CA PHE A 13 11.59 1.78 -19.45
C PHE A 13 11.06 0.38 -19.14
N VAL A 14 10.28 0.20 -18.07
CA VAL A 14 9.77 -1.12 -17.67
C VAL A 14 8.27 -1.25 -17.94
N LEU A 15 7.46 -0.31 -17.45
CA LEU A 15 6.00 -0.46 -17.51
C LEU A 15 5.37 -0.01 -18.84
N LEU A 16 5.88 1.05 -19.48
CA LEU A 16 5.32 1.53 -20.74
C LEU A 16 5.46 0.56 -21.92
N PRO A 17 6.57 -0.16 -22.09
CA PRO A 17 6.68 -1.15 -23.16
C PRO A 17 5.66 -2.29 -23.05
N ILE A 18 5.14 -2.56 -21.85
CA ILE A 18 4.20 -3.64 -21.60
C ILE A 18 2.77 -3.15 -21.86
N SER A 19 2.10 -3.76 -22.84
CA SER A 19 0.68 -3.50 -23.13
C SER A 19 -0.22 -4.23 -22.13
N ILE A 20 -1.06 -3.49 -21.40
CA ILE A 20 -2.03 -4.05 -20.43
C ILE A 20 -2.99 -5.02 -21.12
N GLY A 21 -3.52 -4.66 -22.30
CA GLY A 21 -4.44 -5.51 -23.05
C GLY A 21 -3.81 -6.86 -23.44
N LYS A 22 -2.58 -6.85 -23.97
CA LYS A 22 -1.86 -8.09 -24.30
C LYS A 22 -1.62 -8.95 -23.06
N LEU A 23 -1.19 -8.34 -21.96
CA LEU A 23 -0.98 -9.03 -20.69
C LEU A 23 -2.29 -9.65 -20.18
N TYR A 24 -3.38 -8.90 -20.20
CA TYR A 24 -4.71 -9.37 -19.79
C TYR A 24 -5.16 -10.59 -20.60
N HIS A 25 -5.10 -10.53 -21.93
CA HIS A 25 -5.49 -11.66 -22.78
C HIS A 25 -4.58 -12.87 -22.60
N TRP A 26 -3.27 -12.65 -22.41
CA TRP A 26 -2.33 -13.74 -22.16
C TRP A 26 -2.60 -14.45 -20.83
N ILE A 27 -2.90 -13.70 -19.76
CA ILE A 27 -3.28 -14.25 -18.44
C ILE A 27 -4.64 -14.96 -18.53
N ARG A 28 -5.63 -14.34 -19.18
CA ARG A 28 -6.98 -14.92 -19.35
C ARG A 28 -6.97 -16.26 -20.09
N GLY A 29 -6.01 -16.47 -21.00
CA GLY A 29 -5.84 -17.74 -21.71
C GLY A 29 -5.23 -18.87 -20.88
N GLN A 30 -4.81 -18.63 -19.64
CA GLN A 30 -4.22 -19.65 -18.78
C GLN A 30 -5.29 -20.45 -18.01
N ALA A 31 -4.93 -21.67 -17.62
CA ALA A 31 -5.80 -22.50 -16.77
C ALA A 31 -6.03 -21.86 -15.39
N MET A 32 -7.25 -21.96 -14.85
CA MET A 32 -7.64 -21.39 -13.55
C MET A 32 -6.70 -21.77 -12.40
N LEU A 33 -6.29 -23.05 -12.33
CA LEU A 33 -5.35 -23.51 -11.30
C LEU A 33 -4.00 -22.78 -11.38
N LYS A 34 -3.50 -22.48 -12.58
CA LYS A 34 -2.24 -21.73 -12.77
C LYS A 34 -2.38 -20.29 -12.28
N LEU A 35 -3.53 -19.67 -12.53
CA LEU A 35 -3.80 -18.30 -12.07
C LEU A 35 -3.89 -18.21 -10.55
N TYR A 36 -4.56 -19.17 -9.91
CA TYR A 36 -4.60 -19.24 -8.45
C TYR A 36 -3.19 -19.38 -7.84
N VAL A 37 -2.37 -20.30 -8.37
CA VAL A 37 -0.98 -20.48 -7.92
C VAL A 37 -0.15 -19.21 -8.18
N LEU A 38 -0.35 -18.54 -9.31
CA LEU A 38 0.33 -17.28 -9.61
C LEU A 38 0.01 -16.20 -8.58
N ILE A 39 -1.26 -16.02 -8.20
CA ILE A 39 -1.65 -15.03 -7.20
C ILE A 39 -0.99 -15.34 -5.85
N ALA A 40 -1.08 -16.58 -5.39
CA ALA A 40 -0.46 -17.00 -4.13
C ALA A 40 1.07 -16.80 -4.11
N ILE A 41 1.75 -17.11 -5.22
CA ILE A 41 3.21 -16.86 -5.34
C ILE A 41 3.49 -15.36 -5.27
N VAL A 42 2.74 -14.54 -6.02
CA VAL A 42 2.98 -13.09 -6.05
C VAL A 42 2.72 -12.45 -4.67
N GLU A 43 1.73 -12.93 -3.91
CA GLU A 43 1.49 -12.48 -2.52
C GLU A 43 2.67 -12.78 -1.60
N VAL A 44 3.22 -14.00 -1.67
CA VAL A 44 4.41 -14.37 -0.89
C VAL A 44 5.60 -13.48 -1.27
N PHE A 45 5.83 -13.29 -2.57
CA PHE A 45 6.93 -12.44 -3.04
C PHE A 45 6.73 -10.97 -2.66
N ASP A 46 5.52 -10.42 -2.71
CA ASP A 46 5.21 -9.06 -2.25
C ASP A 46 5.61 -8.86 -0.78
N ARG A 47 5.26 -9.80 0.11
CA ARG A 47 5.66 -9.74 1.53
C ARG A 47 7.20 -9.75 1.70
N LEU A 48 7.91 -10.59 0.93
CA LEU A 48 9.37 -10.64 0.94
C LEU A 48 9.99 -9.34 0.42
N MET A 49 9.45 -8.80 -0.68
CA MET A 49 9.93 -7.56 -1.31
C MET A 49 9.62 -6.33 -0.45
N CYS A 50 8.52 -6.31 0.30
CA CYS A 50 8.26 -5.24 1.27
C CYS A 50 9.33 -5.20 2.37
N SER A 51 9.71 -6.37 2.93
CA SER A 51 10.80 -6.46 3.91
C SER A 51 12.14 -6.02 3.33
N MET A 52 12.52 -6.54 2.16
CA MET A 52 13.79 -6.19 1.51
C MET A 52 13.87 -4.72 1.12
N GLY A 53 12.74 -4.13 0.68
CA GLY A 53 12.67 -2.73 0.29
C GLY A 53 13.05 -1.77 1.41
N GLN A 54 12.61 -2.03 2.64
CA GLN A 54 12.94 -1.20 3.81
C GLN A 54 14.46 -1.07 4.02
N ASP A 55 15.18 -2.18 3.84
CA ASP A 55 16.64 -2.22 3.99
C ASP A 55 17.34 -1.52 2.82
N CYS A 56 16.88 -1.76 1.59
CA CYS A 56 17.42 -1.10 0.39
C CYS A 56 17.29 0.44 0.49
N PHE A 57 16.10 0.94 0.83
CA PHE A 57 15.87 2.38 0.96
C PHE A 57 16.60 2.98 2.15
N SER A 58 16.71 2.27 3.27
CA SER A 58 17.47 2.76 4.44
C SER A 58 18.96 2.88 4.12
N SER A 59 19.53 1.90 3.41
CA SER A 59 20.92 1.94 2.95
C SER A 59 21.18 3.11 1.99
N MET A 60 20.29 3.31 1.01
CA MET A 60 20.39 4.43 0.08
C MET A 60 20.25 5.78 0.78
N TYR A 61 19.31 5.92 1.73
CA TYR A 61 19.13 7.14 2.51
C TYR A 61 20.39 7.50 3.31
N TRP A 62 21.00 6.51 3.95
CA TRP A 62 22.25 6.67 4.68
C TRP A 62 23.39 7.17 3.77
N ASN A 63 23.56 6.54 2.61
CA ASN A 63 24.60 6.94 1.65
C ASN A 63 24.35 8.34 1.09
N THR A 64 23.09 8.69 0.81
CA THR A 64 22.72 10.02 0.31
C THR A 64 23.06 11.11 1.34
N THR A 65 22.76 10.87 2.62
CA THR A 65 22.91 11.89 3.67
C THR A 65 24.36 12.03 4.14
N ARG A 66 25.09 10.92 4.29
CA ARG A 66 26.43 10.94 4.89
C ARG A 66 27.59 10.85 3.89
N ARG A 67 27.39 10.21 2.73
CA ARG A 67 28.48 9.89 1.79
C ARG A 67 28.04 10.01 0.31
N PRO A 68 27.50 11.15 -0.14
CA PRO A 68 26.87 11.28 -1.46
C PRO A 68 27.83 11.06 -2.64
N LYS A 69 29.13 11.34 -2.48
CA LYS A 69 30.15 11.20 -3.54
C LYS A 69 30.83 9.82 -3.58
N SER A 70 30.45 8.90 -2.69
CA SER A 70 31.07 7.56 -2.64
C SER A 70 30.50 6.66 -3.74
N THR A 71 31.33 5.77 -4.31
CA THR A 71 30.88 4.69 -5.22
C THR A 71 29.79 3.82 -4.61
N ARG A 72 29.72 3.72 -3.27
CA ARG A 72 28.65 3.02 -2.55
C ARG A 72 27.27 3.64 -2.79
N MET A 73 27.20 4.94 -3.05
CA MET A 73 25.94 5.61 -3.40
C MET A 73 25.41 5.11 -4.75
N LEU A 74 26.29 4.97 -5.75
CA LEU A 74 25.92 4.41 -7.06
C LEU A 74 25.45 2.95 -6.93
N VAL A 75 26.18 2.13 -6.16
CA VAL A 75 25.79 0.72 -5.92
C VAL A 75 24.42 0.64 -5.25
N SER A 76 24.19 1.42 -4.19
CA SER A 76 22.90 1.42 -3.50
C SER A 76 21.76 1.96 -4.37
N PHE A 77 22.01 2.93 -5.25
CA PHE A 77 21.06 3.37 -6.26
C PHE A 77 20.68 2.24 -7.24
N ILE A 78 21.67 1.51 -7.76
CA ILE A 78 21.43 0.37 -8.68
C ILE A 78 20.63 -0.74 -7.99
N VAL A 79 20.96 -1.06 -6.73
CA VAL A 79 20.22 -2.06 -5.94
C VAL A 79 18.77 -1.64 -5.76
N VAL A 80 18.50 -0.38 -5.38
CA VAL A 80 17.13 0.14 -5.24
C VAL A 80 16.39 0.14 -6.58
N LEU A 81 17.05 0.48 -7.69
CA LEU A 81 16.46 0.47 -9.02
C LEU A 81 16.08 -0.96 -9.45
N CYS A 82 16.95 -1.94 -9.22
CA CYS A 82 16.68 -3.35 -9.49
C CYS A 82 15.50 -3.84 -8.64
N TYR A 83 15.53 -3.56 -7.33
CA TYR A 83 14.43 -3.85 -6.41
C TYR A 83 13.10 -3.27 -6.91
N CYS A 84 13.06 -1.97 -7.22
CA CYS A 84 11.85 -1.29 -7.67
C CYS A 84 11.35 -1.89 -8.98
N THR A 85 12.25 -2.24 -9.90
CA THR A 85 11.90 -2.88 -11.19
C THR A 85 11.21 -4.22 -10.96
N VAL A 86 11.83 -5.11 -10.20
CA VAL A 86 11.27 -6.45 -9.91
C VAL A 86 9.95 -6.33 -9.16
N HIS A 87 9.90 -5.51 -8.12
CA HIS A 87 8.69 -5.38 -7.31
C HIS A 87 7.53 -4.76 -8.08
N THR A 88 7.80 -3.74 -8.90
CA THR A 88 6.78 -3.12 -9.75
C THR A 88 6.22 -4.11 -10.76
N LEU A 89 7.06 -4.95 -11.37
CA LEU A 89 6.60 -6.00 -12.28
C LEU A 89 5.71 -7.04 -11.59
N LEU A 90 6.09 -7.49 -10.39
CA LEU A 90 5.29 -8.41 -9.58
C LEU A 90 3.91 -7.82 -9.28
N LEU A 91 3.85 -6.58 -8.80
CA LEU A 91 2.60 -5.88 -8.52
C LEU A 91 1.76 -5.64 -9.79
N PHE A 92 2.41 -5.38 -10.92
CA PHE A 92 1.74 -5.19 -12.20
C PHE A 92 1.10 -6.49 -12.71
N VAL A 93 1.78 -7.63 -12.57
CA VAL A 93 1.20 -8.96 -12.85
C VAL A 93 0.07 -9.27 -11.87
N HIS A 94 0.22 -8.90 -10.59
CA HIS A 94 -0.83 -9.11 -9.58
C HIS A 94 -2.12 -8.38 -9.96
N VAL A 95 -2.06 -7.08 -10.25
CA VAL A 95 -3.26 -6.30 -10.63
C VAL A 95 -3.87 -6.76 -11.95
N ALA A 96 -3.05 -7.19 -12.92
CA ALA A 96 -3.56 -7.76 -14.16
C ALA A 96 -4.27 -9.10 -13.93
N THR A 97 -3.75 -9.93 -13.04
CA THR A 97 -4.37 -11.22 -12.69
C THR A 97 -5.66 -11.01 -11.89
N LEU A 98 -5.68 -10.06 -10.96
CA LEU A 98 -6.89 -9.66 -10.24
C LEU A 98 -7.95 -9.13 -11.22
N ASN A 99 -7.57 -8.36 -12.24
CA ASN A 99 -8.49 -7.91 -13.27
C ASN A 99 -9.14 -9.08 -14.03
N VAL A 100 -8.35 -10.08 -14.42
CA VAL A 100 -8.86 -11.31 -15.06
C VAL A 100 -9.81 -12.07 -14.12
N ALA A 101 -9.46 -12.19 -12.84
CA ALA A 101 -10.26 -12.87 -11.83
C ALA A 101 -11.61 -12.19 -11.57
N MET A 102 -11.64 -10.87 -11.55
CA MET A 102 -12.86 -10.11 -11.33
C MET A 102 -13.78 -10.09 -12.56
N ASN A 103 -13.22 -10.21 -13.77
CA ASN A 103 -13.96 -10.25 -15.03
C ASN A 103 -14.24 -11.68 -15.53
N SER A 104 -13.87 -12.72 -14.79
CA SER A 104 -14.18 -14.11 -15.19
C SER A 104 -15.65 -14.43 -14.95
N ALA A 105 -16.29 -15.08 -15.92
CA ALA A 105 -17.69 -15.52 -15.80
C ALA A 105 -17.87 -16.53 -14.66
N ASP A 106 -16.88 -17.39 -14.46
CA ASP A 106 -16.85 -18.31 -13.33
C ASP A 106 -16.29 -17.57 -12.11
N HIS A 107 -17.14 -17.33 -11.12
CA HIS A 107 -16.72 -16.80 -9.81
C HIS A 107 -15.79 -17.75 -9.05
N ALA A 108 -15.41 -18.90 -9.62
CA ALA A 108 -14.51 -19.88 -9.05
C ALA A 108 -13.14 -19.30 -8.67
N LEU A 109 -12.55 -18.44 -9.51
CA LEU A 109 -11.24 -17.83 -9.19
C LEU A 109 -11.35 -16.84 -8.02
N LEU A 110 -12.47 -16.13 -7.92
CA LEU A 110 -12.77 -15.24 -6.80
C LEU A 110 -12.97 -16.01 -5.49
N THR A 111 -13.71 -17.12 -5.53
CA THR A 111 -13.89 -18.02 -4.39
C THR A 111 -12.57 -18.62 -3.95
N LEU A 112 -11.68 -18.96 -4.90
CA LEU A 112 -10.35 -19.47 -4.58
C LEU A 112 -9.48 -18.42 -3.88
N LEU A 113 -9.56 -17.14 -4.28
CA LEU A 113 -8.90 -16.04 -3.56
C LEU A 113 -9.38 -15.95 -2.12
N ILE A 114 -10.69 -15.95 -1.90
CA ILE A 114 -11.28 -15.94 -0.55
C ILE A 114 -10.87 -17.19 0.23
N SER A 115 -10.73 -18.35 -0.43
CA SER A 115 -10.27 -19.58 0.22
C SER A 115 -8.80 -19.51 0.66
N GLY A 116 -7.98 -18.71 -0.03
CA GLY A 116 -6.58 -18.45 0.34
C GLY A 116 -6.45 -17.89 1.75
N ASN A 117 -7.39 -17.04 2.17
CA ASN A 117 -7.42 -16.47 3.51
C ASN A 117 -7.55 -17.54 4.61
N PHE A 118 -8.26 -18.64 4.37
CA PHE A 118 -8.33 -19.75 5.33
C PHE A 118 -6.99 -20.48 5.46
N ALA A 119 -6.25 -20.63 4.36
CA ALA A 119 -4.91 -21.21 4.40
C ALA A 119 -3.95 -20.29 5.17
N GLU A 120 -4.04 -18.98 4.98
CA GLU A 120 -3.29 -18.01 5.76
C GLU A 120 -3.63 -18.09 7.26
N ILE A 121 -4.92 -18.05 7.61
CA ILE A 121 -5.39 -18.17 9.00
C ILE A 121 -4.78 -19.42 9.64
N LYS A 122 -4.92 -20.59 8.99
CA LYS A 122 -4.36 -21.85 9.50
C LYS A 122 -2.85 -21.74 9.72
N SER A 123 -2.11 -21.14 8.79
CA SER A 123 -0.65 -21.06 8.87
C SER A 123 -0.12 -20.04 9.90
N THR A 124 -0.96 -19.12 10.35
CA THR A 124 -0.58 -18.01 11.24
C THR A 124 -1.05 -18.23 12.67
N VAL A 125 -2.32 -18.62 12.89
CA VAL A 125 -2.92 -18.62 14.24
C VAL A 125 -2.22 -19.55 15.23
N PHE A 126 -1.65 -20.67 14.78
CA PHE A 126 -0.98 -21.64 15.66
C PHE A 126 0.48 -21.28 15.98
N LYS A 127 1.02 -20.21 15.41
CA LYS A 127 2.39 -19.76 15.69
C LYS A 127 2.45 -18.93 16.97
N LYS A 128 3.61 -18.99 17.63
CA LYS A 128 3.90 -18.15 18.79
C LYS A 128 4.33 -16.75 18.34
N TYR A 129 3.72 -15.73 18.94
CA TYR A 129 3.99 -14.32 18.69
C TYR A 129 4.18 -13.56 20.02
N ASN A 130 5.10 -12.60 20.00
CA ASN A 130 5.22 -11.58 21.02
C ASN A 130 4.57 -10.28 20.51
N ARG A 131 4.45 -9.25 21.37
CA ARG A 131 3.84 -7.96 20.96
C ARG A 131 4.53 -7.34 19.72
N PRO A 132 5.87 -7.20 19.66
CA PRO A 132 6.50 -6.61 18.46
C PRO A 132 6.27 -7.40 17.17
N ASN A 133 6.24 -8.73 17.23
CA ASN A 133 5.97 -9.56 16.05
C ASN A 133 4.50 -9.47 15.62
N LEU A 134 3.56 -9.39 16.58
CA LEU A 134 2.15 -9.16 16.30
C LEU A 134 1.92 -7.80 15.62
N PHE A 135 2.66 -6.76 16.03
CA PHE A 135 2.62 -5.47 15.35
C PHE A 135 3.03 -5.57 13.88
N LYS A 136 4.12 -6.30 13.57
CA LYS A 136 4.57 -6.51 12.19
C LYS A 136 3.51 -7.19 11.32
N ILE A 137 2.82 -8.18 11.86
CA ILE A 137 1.71 -8.85 11.16
C ILE A 137 0.57 -7.86 10.92
N THR A 138 0.16 -7.13 11.96
CA THR A 138 -0.89 -6.12 11.87
C THR A 138 -0.56 -5.06 10.82
N ALA A 139 0.69 -4.59 10.77
CA ALA A 139 1.16 -3.64 9.78
C ALA A 139 1.13 -4.20 8.35
N SER A 140 1.58 -5.46 8.17
CA SER A 140 1.50 -6.17 6.89
C SER A 140 0.06 -6.29 6.39
N ASP A 141 -0.87 -6.69 7.26
CA ASP A 141 -2.30 -6.82 6.93
C ASP A 141 -2.93 -5.48 6.54
N ILE A 142 -2.55 -4.38 7.20
CA ILE A 142 -2.99 -3.03 6.82
C ILE A 142 -2.52 -2.66 5.41
N CYS A 143 -1.24 -2.93 5.08
CA CYS A 143 -0.70 -2.71 3.74
C CYS A 143 -1.41 -3.57 2.69
N GLU A 144 -1.71 -4.81 3.01
CA GLU A 144 -2.41 -5.74 2.12
C GLU A 144 -3.83 -5.27 1.80
N ARG A 145 -4.61 -4.89 2.81
CA ARG A 145 -5.96 -4.32 2.60
C ARG A 145 -5.93 -3.04 1.79
N PHE A 146 -4.94 -2.17 2.04
CA PHE A 146 -4.78 -0.95 1.26
C PHE A 146 -4.45 -1.26 -0.20
N LYS A 147 -3.52 -2.18 -0.46
CA LYS A 147 -3.16 -2.65 -1.80
C LYS A 147 -4.38 -3.24 -2.52
N LEU A 148 -5.11 -4.14 -1.86
CA LEU A 148 -6.31 -4.77 -2.43
C LEU A 148 -7.36 -3.73 -2.80
N ALA A 149 -7.67 -2.80 -1.89
CA ALA A 149 -8.62 -1.72 -2.16
C ALA A 149 -8.16 -0.82 -3.33
N LEU A 150 -6.87 -0.46 -3.35
CA LEU A 150 -6.30 0.36 -4.42
C LEU A 150 -6.39 -0.35 -5.77
N PHE A 151 -6.02 -1.63 -5.84
CA PHE A 151 -6.05 -2.40 -7.09
C PHE A 151 -7.47 -2.62 -7.60
N LEU A 152 -8.41 -2.99 -6.72
CA LEU A 152 -9.82 -3.12 -7.09
C LEU A 152 -10.38 -1.80 -7.63
N MET A 153 -10.07 -0.66 -6.98
CA MET A 153 -10.49 0.65 -7.44
C MET A 153 -9.88 1.02 -8.79
N LEU A 154 -8.57 0.83 -8.98
CA LEU A 154 -7.89 1.14 -10.24
C LEU A 154 -8.41 0.30 -11.41
N VAL A 155 -8.69 -0.98 -11.17
CA VAL A 155 -9.26 -1.87 -12.17
C VAL A 155 -10.71 -1.49 -12.48
N LEU A 156 -11.51 -1.15 -11.47
CA LEU A 156 -12.87 -0.63 -11.67
C LEU A 156 -12.85 0.62 -12.56
N VAL A 157 -11.99 1.60 -12.26
CA VAL A 157 -11.83 2.81 -13.07
C VAL A 157 -11.44 2.46 -14.51
N LEU A 158 -10.46 1.56 -14.69
CA LEU A 158 -10.03 1.12 -16.03
C LEU A 158 -11.18 0.47 -16.81
N ASN A 159 -11.95 -0.40 -16.17
CA ASN A 159 -13.07 -1.11 -16.81
C ASN A 159 -14.22 -0.15 -17.16
N ILE A 160 -14.53 0.83 -16.31
CA ILE A 160 -15.51 1.89 -16.62
C ILE A 160 -15.05 2.68 -17.85
N CYS A 161 -13.78 3.12 -17.88
CA CYS A 161 -13.24 3.85 -19.02
C CYS A 161 -13.20 3.04 -20.32
N GLN A 162 -13.17 1.71 -20.24
CA GLN A 162 -13.27 0.81 -21.40
C GLN A 162 -14.70 0.62 -21.93
N GLY A 163 -15.70 1.24 -21.30
CA GLY A 163 -17.10 1.18 -21.74
C GLY A 163 -17.95 0.14 -21.02
N MET A 164 -17.63 -0.21 -19.77
CA MET A 164 -18.47 -1.10 -18.95
C MET A 164 -19.84 -0.46 -18.65
N ASP A 165 -20.92 -1.18 -18.97
CA ASP A 165 -22.29 -0.74 -18.70
C ASP A 165 -22.58 -0.60 -17.19
N TRP A 166 -23.47 0.33 -16.83
CA TRP A 166 -23.82 0.62 -15.42
C TRP A 166 -24.28 -0.60 -14.61
N LYS A 167 -25.06 -1.50 -15.22
CA LYS A 167 -25.50 -2.74 -14.57
C LYS A 167 -24.31 -3.64 -14.22
N THR A 168 -23.38 -3.79 -15.16
CA THR A 168 -22.14 -4.56 -14.97
C THR A 168 -21.22 -3.88 -13.96
N THR A 169 -21.14 -2.54 -13.98
CA THR A 169 -20.41 -1.75 -12.98
C THR A 169 -20.92 -2.00 -11.56
N TYR A 170 -22.24 -1.99 -11.36
CA TYR A 170 -22.83 -2.27 -10.04
C TYR A 170 -22.53 -3.69 -9.57
N GLN A 171 -22.63 -4.68 -10.46
CA GLN A 171 -22.25 -6.06 -10.16
C GLN A 171 -20.76 -6.17 -9.79
N TYR A 172 -19.88 -5.53 -10.57
CA TYR A 172 -18.45 -5.51 -10.29
C TYR A 172 -18.14 -4.85 -8.93
N LEU A 173 -18.78 -3.71 -8.63
CA LEU A 173 -18.62 -3.02 -7.35
C LEU A 173 -19.08 -3.89 -6.17
N SER A 174 -20.19 -4.63 -6.33
CA SER A 174 -20.65 -5.59 -5.32
C SER A 174 -19.62 -6.69 -5.07
N MET A 175 -19.00 -7.22 -6.13
CA MET A 175 -17.92 -8.22 -6.04
C MET A 175 -16.68 -7.65 -5.33
N CYS A 176 -16.27 -6.41 -5.65
CA CYS A 176 -15.19 -5.74 -4.94
C CYS A 176 -15.51 -5.65 -3.43
N GLY A 177 -16.75 -5.30 -3.09
CA GLY A 177 -17.23 -5.24 -1.72
C GLY A 177 -17.13 -6.60 -1.02
N TYR A 178 -17.58 -7.69 -1.65
CA TYR A 178 -17.49 -9.03 -1.07
C TYR A 178 -16.05 -9.45 -0.80
N VAL A 179 -15.13 -9.27 -1.76
CA VAL A 179 -13.72 -9.61 -1.58
C VAL A 179 -13.09 -8.80 -0.46
N TRP A 180 -13.32 -7.48 -0.43
CA TRP A 180 -12.73 -6.61 0.58
C TRP A 180 -13.28 -6.88 1.99
N VAL A 181 -14.58 -7.14 2.12
CA VAL A 181 -15.19 -7.53 3.41
C VAL A 181 -14.68 -8.90 3.86
N ALA A 182 -14.55 -9.87 2.95
CA ALA A 182 -14.00 -11.18 3.28
C ALA A 182 -12.57 -11.08 3.82
N GLU A 183 -11.75 -10.20 3.26
CA GLU A 183 -10.39 -9.91 3.74
C GLU A 183 -10.40 -9.36 5.18
N ILE A 184 -11.25 -8.35 5.44
CA ILE A 184 -11.38 -7.75 6.78
C ILE A 184 -11.83 -8.79 7.81
N LEU A 185 -12.83 -9.60 7.45
CA LEU A 185 -13.36 -10.66 8.33
C LEU A 185 -12.31 -11.73 8.61
N ALA A 186 -11.57 -12.16 7.57
CA ALA A 186 -10.50 -13.14 7.72
C ALA A 186 -9.44 -12.65 8.70
N ASP A 187 -9.02 -11.39 8.58
CA ASP A 187 -8.06 -10.82 9.51
C ASP A 187 -8.62 -10.63 10.92
N TRP A 188 -9.88 -10.22 11.08
CA TRP A 188 -10.50 -10.15 12.41
C TRP A 188 -10.48 -11.51 13.11
N ILE A 189 -10.79 -12.58 12.38
CA ILE A 189 -10.68 -13.96 12.86
C ILE A 189 -9.22 -14.28 13.21
N LYS A 190 -8.28 -14.00 12.29
CA LYS A 190 -6.84 -14.21 12.46
C LYS A 190 -6.31 -13.58 13.75
N HIS A 191 -6.54 -12.28 13.94
CA HIS A 191 -6.09 -11.51 15.10
C HIS A 191 -6.76 -11.96 16.41
N SER A 192 -8.04 -12.32 16.37
CA SER A 192 -8.75 -12.86 17.54
C SER A 192 -8.15 -14.18 18.03
N PHE A 193 -7.80 -15.10 17.13
CA PHE A 193 -7.16 -16.36 17.50
C PHE A 193 -5.68 -16.17 17.89
N ILE A 194 -4.94 -15.29 17.21
CA ILE A 194 -3.54 -15.00 17.57
C ILE A 194 -3.44 -14.49 19.01
N THR A 195 -4.27 -13.50 19.38
CA THR A 195 -4.28 -12.97 20.75
C THR A 195 -4.67 -14.01 21.78
N LYS A 196 -5.69 -14.84 21.49
CA LYS A 196 -6.15 -15.93 22.35
C LYS A 196 -5.06 -16.98 22.60
N PHE A 197 -4.43 -17.51 21.55
CA PHE A 197 -3.44 -18.58 21.68
C PHE A 197 -2.08 -18.12 22.22
N ASN A 198 -1.77 -16.82 22.10
CA ASN A 198 -0.55 -16.23 22.63
C ASN A 198 -0.72 -15.52 23.97
N PHE A 199 -1.93 -15.55 24.55
CA PHE A 199 -2.28 -14.87 25.81
C PHE A 199 -1.93 -13.37 25.78
N ILE A 200 -2.10 -12.71 24.63
CA ILE A 200 -1.86 -11.28 24.46
C ILE A 200 -3.17 -10.54 24.72
N GLN A 201 -3.15 -9.55 25.62
CA GLN A 201 -4.33 -8.72 25.89
C GLN A 201 -4.69 -7.86 24.66
N SER A 202 -5.99 -7.73 24.37
CA SER A 202 -6.50 -6.92 23.25
C SER A 202 -6.14 -5.43 23.35
N LYS A 203 -5.79 -4.94 24.54
CA LYS A 203 -5.27 -3.58 24.79
C LYS A 203 -4.01 -3.24 23.97
N VAL A 204 -3.34 -4.25 23.40
CA VAL A 204 -2.17 -4.06 22.55
C VAL A 204 -2.45 -3.31 21.25
N TYR A 205 -3.66 -3.43 20.66
CA TYR A 205 -3.98 -2.72 19.41
C TYR A 205 -4.13 -1.21 19.60
N PRO A 206 -4.80 -0.71 20.66
CA PRO A 206 -4.70 0.70 21.06
C PRO A 206 -3.27 1.19 21.27
N GLU A 207 -2.39 0.39 21.90
CA GLU A 207 -0.96 0.73 22.06
C GLU A 207 -0.27 0.91 20.68
N TYR A 208 -0.55 0.01 19.73
CA TYR A 208 -0.04 0.15 18.35
C TYR A 208 -0.59 1.38 17.63
N ALA A 209 -1.86 1.72 17.85
CA ALA A 209 -2.45 2.93 17.29
C ALA A 209 -1.83 4.20 17.89
N LEU A 210 -1.47 4.19 19.18
CA LEU A 210 -0.73 5.29 19.82
C LEU A 210 0.68 5.41 19.27
N LEU A 211 1.38 4.30 19.04
CA LEU A 211 2.69 4.29 18.39
C LEU A 211 2.66 4.97 17.02
N LEU A 212 1.68 4.62 16.18
CA LEU A 212 1.48 5.25 14.87
C LEU A 212 1.06 6.71 14.99
N ALA A 213 0.26 7.08 16.00
CA ALA A 213 -0.09 8.46 16.28
C ALA A 213 1.14 9.33 16.64
N GLY A 214 2.08 8.76 17.39
CA GLY A 214 3.38 9.36 17.65
C GLY A 214 4.18 9.61 16.38
N ASP A 215 4.25 8.62 15.47
CA ASP A 215 4.97 8.79 14.19
C ASP A 215 4.33 9.86 13.30
N VAL A 216 2.99 9.97 13.27
CA VAL A 216 2.27 11.00 12.49
C VAL A 216 2.55 12.41 13.02
N THR A 217 2.58 12.57 14.34
CA THR A 217 2.76 13.89 14.99
C THR A 217 4.23 14.28 15.15
N GLY A 218 5.15 13.32 15.07
CA GLY A 218 6.57 13.53 15.39
C GLY A 218 6.86 13.55 16.90
N PHE A 219 5.86 13.26 17.73
CA PHE A 219 6.01 13.24 19.19
C PHE A 219 7.01 12.14 19.59
N GLY A 220 8.01 12.51 20.41
CA GLY A 220 9.09 11.61 20.84
C GLY A 220 10.29 11.48 19.89
N HIS A 221 10.29 12.18 18.74
CA HIS A 221 11.42 12.24 17.79
C HIS A 221 11.88 13.69 17.55
N GLU A 222 11.84 14.53 18.60
CA GLU A 222 12.29 15.93 18.54
C GLU A 222 13.77 15.98 18.11
N GLY A 223 14.06 16.66 16.98
CA GLY A 223 15.42 16.86 16.48
C GLY A 223 15.88 15.91 15.36
N VAL A 224 15.06 14.94 14.93
CA VAL A 224 15.33 14.14 13.72
C VAL A 224 14.58 14.77 12.54
N ASN A 225 15.30 15.37 11.59
CA ASN A 225 14.75 15.89 10.32
C ASN A 225 14.28 14.75 9.38
N LEU A 226 13.34 13.92 9.82
CA LEU A 226 12.59 13.02 8.94
C LEU A 226 11.19 13.58 8.77
N ASP A 227 10.69 13.59 7.53
CA ASP A 227 9.28 13.83 7.26
C ASP A 227 8.45 12.80 8.04
N ASN A 228 7.56 13.26 8.93
CA ASN A 228 6.71 12.41 9.77
C ASN A 228 5.93 11.37 8.94
N THR A 229 5.54 11.75 7.72
CA THR A 229 4.86 10.85 6.77
C THR A 229 5.74 9.66 6.39
N HIS A 230 7.04 9.89 6.22
CA HIS A 230 8.00 8.84 5.88
C HIS A 230 8.28 7.89 7.05
N ALA A 231 8.20 8.38 8.30
CA ALA A 231 8.33 7.54 9.48
C ALA A 231 7.21 6.48 9.56
N VAL A 232 5.96 6.89 9.33
CA VAL A 232 4.79 6.00 9.28
C VAL A 232 4.95 4.94 8.20
N VAL A 233 5.31 5.37 6.98
CA VAL A 233 5.52 4.48 5.84
C VAL A 233 6.57 3.42 6.15
N LYS A 234 7.69 3.84 6.74
CA LYS A 234 8.75 2.92 7.15
C LYS A 234 8.27 1.95 8.22
N ARG A 235 7.49 2.40 9.20
CA ARG A 235 7.00 1.56 10.28
C ARG A 235 6.01 0.50 9.80
N ILE A 236 5.09 0.86 8.91
CA ILE A 236 4.08 -0.07 8.39
C ILE A 236 4.67 -0.97 7.28
N GLY A 237 5.70 -0.50 6.57
CA GLY A 237 6.37 -1.26 5.51
C GLY A 237 5.71 -1.16 4.15
N LEU A 238 5.11 -0.01 3.85
CA LEU A 238 4.45 0.23 2.58
C LEU A 238 5.48 0.47 1.45
N ALA A 239 5.45 -0.37 0.41
CA ALA A 239 6.28 -0.23 -0.78
C ALA A 239 5.78 0.88 -1.74
N GLN A 240 5.87 2.14 -1.30
CA GLN A 240 5.29 3.30 -1.99
C GLN A 240 5.68 3.43 -3.46
N ILE A 241 6.97 3.29 -3.77
CA ILE A 241 7.50 3.54 -5.13
C ILE A 241 6.89 2.56 -6.15
N PRO A 242 6.94 1.23 -5.93
CA PRO A 242 6.24 0.27 -6.78
C PRO A 242 4.74 0.55 -6.95
N PHE A 243 4.02 0.88 -5.87
CA PHE A 243 2.59 1.19 -5.95
C PHE A 243 2.30 2.40 -6.83
N VAL A 244 3.08 3.48 -6.69
CA VAL A 244 2.93 4.68 -7.52
C VAL A 244 3.16 4.37 -8.99
N CYS A 245 4.18 3.57 -9.33
CA CYS A 245 4.45 3.17 -10.71
C CYS A 245 3.26 2.41 -11.34
N VAL A 246 2.71 1.42 -10.63
CA VAL A 246 1.55 0.65 -11.10
C VAL A 246 0.30 1.53 -11.22
N MET A 247 0.04 2.37 -10.21
CA MET A 247 -1.07 3.32 -10.21
C MET A 247 -1.01 4.26 -11.42
N LEU A 248 0.13 4.90 -11.68
CA LEU A 248 0.33 5.77 -12.83
C LEU A 248 0.14 5.03 -14.16
N ARG A 249 0.55 3.75 -14.22
CA ARG A 249 0.40 2.94 -15.44
C ARG A 249 -1.06 2.63 -15.75
N LEU A 250 -1.86 2.25 -14.74
CA LEU A 250 -3.29 1.97 -14.91
C LEU A 250 -4.08 3.24 -15.18
N LEU A 251 -3.84 4.32 -14.44
CA LEU A 251 -4.52 5.60 -14.65
C LEU A 251 -4.26 6.17 -16.05
N ARG A 252 -3.02 6.09 -16.55
CA ARG A 252 -2.73 6.50 -17.94
C ARG A 252 -3.51 5.68 -18.96
N GLU A 253 -3.63 4.37 -18.76
CA GLU A 253 -4.40 3.54 -19.69
C GLU A 253 -5.89 3.84 -19.60
N ALA A 254 -6.43 4.09 -18.40
CA ALA A 254 -7.81 4.51 -18.22
C ALA A 254 -8.10 5.84 -18.94
N VAL A 255 -7.23 6.85 -18.77
CA VAL A 255 -7.33 8.14 -19.47
C VAL A 255 -7.24 7.97 -20.99
N ARG A 256 -6.40 7.03 -21.47
CA ARG A 256 -6.28 6.73 -22.90
C ARG A 256 -7.59 6.19 -23.49
N TYR A 257 -8.31 5.31 -22.77
CA TYR A 257 -9.60 4.79 -23.22
C TYR A 257 -10.73 5.80 -23.07
N ALA A 258 -10.68 6.65 -22.05
CA ALA A 258 -11.70 7.65 -21.78
C ALA A 258 -11.80 8.77 -22.82
N GLN A 259 -10.96 8.76 -23.88
CA GLN A 259 -10.77 9.82 -24.90
C GLN A 259 -11.86 10.90 -24.85
N PRO A 260 -11.70 11.94 -24.02
CA PRO A 260 -12.51 13.12 -24.11
C PRO A 260 -12.30 13.68 -25.52
N GLU A 261 -13.37 13.87 -26.28
CA GLU A 261 -13.41 14.53 -27.61
C GLU A 261 -12.99 16.01 -27.55
N VAL A 262 -12.28 16.40 -26.50
CA VAL A 262 -11.83 17.75 -26.23
C VAL A 262 -10.50 17.95 -26.96
N GLU A 263 -10.58 18.49 -28.18
CA GLU A 263 -9.42 18.69 -29.06
C GLU A 263 -8.48 19.83 -28.60
N SER A 264 -8.89 20.68 -27.64
CA SER A 264 -8.07 21.83 -27.23
C SER A 264 -7.11 21.51 -26.07
N LEU A 265 -5.79 21.61 -26.34
CA LEU A 265 -4.70 21.57 -25.35
C LEU A 265 -4.98 22.38 -24.05
N PRO A 266 -5.54 23.61 -24.09
CA PRO A 266 -5.81 24.38 -22.87
C PRO A 266 -6.83 23.72 -21.93
N MET A 267 -7.83 23.02 -22.45
CA MET A 267 -8.86 22.38 -21.61
C MET A 267 -8.29 21.17 -20.86
N TRP A 268 -7.38 20.41 -21.46
CA TRP A 268 -6.64 19.33 -20.79
C TRP A 268 -5.79 19.82 -19.62
N ILE A 269 -5.11 20.95 -19.81
CA ILE A 269 -4.31 21.58 -18.76
C ILE A 269 -5.24 22.04 -17.63
N LEU A 270 -6.38 22.64 -17.94
CA LEU A 270 -7.35 23.09 -16.94
C LEU A 270 -7.95 21.92 -16.15
N CYS A 271 -8.39 20.85 -16.83
CA CYS A 271 -8.88 19.63 -16.17
C CYS A 271 -7.80 18.99 -15.30
N GLY A 272 -6.57 18.90 -15.80
CA GLY A 272 -5.43 18.37 -15.04
C GLY A 272 -5.12 19.19 -13.79
N LEU A 273 -5.13 20.53 -13.90
CA LEU A 273 -4.96 21.44 -12.78
C LEU A 273 -6.11 21.32 -11.78
N PHE A 274 -7.35 21.20 -12.24
CA PHE A 274 -8.51 21.01 -11.37
C PHE A 274 -8.40 19.71 -10.57
N VAL A 275 -8.09 18.59 -11.23
CA VAL A 275 -7.87 17.30 -10.56
C VAL A 275 -6.71 17.40 -9.56
N TRP A 276 -5.60 18.06 -9.94
CA TRP A 276 -4.46 18.27 -9.04
C TRP A 276 -4.86 19.09 -7.81
N MET A 277 -5.63 20.17 -7.98
CA MET A 277 -6.13 21.00 -6.87
C MET A 277 -7.05 20.21 -5.94
N VAL A 278 -7.94 19.38 -6.48
CA VAL A 278 -8.82 18.51 -5.68
C VAL A 278 -8.00 17.50 -4.88
N LEU A 279 -7.04 16.82 -5.51
CA LEU A 279 -6.15 15.88 -4.83
C LEU A 279 -5.26 16.55 -3.78
N PHE A 280 -4.78 17.76 -4.06
CA PHE A 280 -4.01 18.57 -3.12
C PHE A 280 -4.86 18.97 -1.91
N GLY A 281 -6.07 19.48 -2.13
CA GLY A 281 -7.03 19.80 -1.08
C GLY A 281 -7.38 18.57 -0.24
N PHE A 282 -7.67 17.43 -0.89
CA PHE A 282 -7.92 16.17 -0.20
C PHE A 282 -6.71 15.73 0.64
N LYS A 283 -5.50 15.81 0.10
CA LYS A 283 -4.26 15.49 0.85
C LYS A 283 -4.10 16.37 2.08
N LEU A 284 -4.34 17.68 1.96
CA LEU A 284 -4.25 18.61 3.09
C LEU A 284 -5.30 18.32 4.15
N LEU A 285 -6.56 18.11 3.75
CA LEU A 285 -7.65 17.79 4.67
C LEU A 285 -7.41 16.47 5.39
N LEU A 286 -6.95 15.44 4.68
CA LEU A 286 -6.61 14.15 5.26
C LEU A 286 -5.43 14.26 6.23
N GLY A 287 -4.39 15.02 5.87
CA GLY A 287 -3.24 15.29 6.74
C GLY A 287 -3.64 15.99 8.03
N LEU A 288 -4.44 17.05 7.95
CA LEU A 288 -4.96 17.78 9.11
C LEU A 288 -5.87 16.90 9.97
N TYR A 289 -6.74 16.11 9.36
CA TYR A 289 -7.61 15.17 10.05
C TYR A 289 -6.79 14.13 10.84
N LEU A 290 -5.81 13.50 10.20
CA LEU A 290 -4.94 12.52 10.84
C LEU A 290 -4.14 13.15 11.97
N GLN A 291 -3.58 14.34 11.77
CA GLN A 291 -2.83 15.03 12.82
C GLN A 291 -3.70 15.35 14.04
N ARG A 292 -4.93 15.83 13.83
CA ARG A 292 -5.88 16.10 14.93
C ARG A 292 -6.26 14.83 15.68
N VAL A 293 -6.64 13.77 14.96
CA VAL A 293 -7.02 12.49 15.58
C VAL A 293 -5.85 11.88 16.35
N SER A 294 -4.65 11.93 15.79
CA SER A 294 -3.45 11.44 16.46
C SER A 294 -3.13 12.22 17.73
N LEU A 295 -3.23 13.56 17.70
CA LEU A 295 -3.01 14.39 18.89
C LEU A 295 -4.05 14.11 19.97
N SER A 296 -5.34 14.07 19.62
CA SER A 296 -6.41 13.74 20.57
C SER A 296 -6.22 12.38 21.24
N ARG A 297 -5.68 11.39 20.51
CA ARG A 297 -5.37 10.07 21.07
C ARG A 297 -4.18 10.10 22.02
N LEU A 298 -3.13 10.86 21.69
CA LEU A 298 -1.96 11.01 22.56
C LEU A 298 -2.31 11.74 23.86
N GLU A 299 -3.09 12.82 23.80
CA GLU A 299 -3.53 13.56 25.00
C GLU A 299 -4.44 12.73 25.93
N ALA A 300 -5.23 11.82 25.35
CA ALA A 300 -6.06 10.90 26.09
C ALA A 300 -5.27 9.73 26.73
N ALA A 301 -4.01 9.51 26.32
CA ALA A 301 -3.21 8.42 26.84
C ALA A 301 -2.77 8.68 28.30
N PRO A 302 -2.95 7.70 29.21
CA PRO A 302 -2.64 7.87 30.63
C PRO A 302 -1.16 8.20 30.88
N ASP A 303 -0.24 7.64 30.08
CA ASP A 303 1.21 7.87 30.22
C ASP A 303 1.63 9.33 29.98
N ILE A 304 0.88 10.09 29.17
CA ILE A 304 1.13 11.51 28.91
C ILE A 304 0.52 12.38 30.02
N LYS A 305 -0.59 11.96 30.64
CA LYS A 305 -1.22 12.64 31.78
C LYS A 305 -0.43 12.54 33.08
N GLU A 306 0.47 11.57 33.24
CA GLU A 306 1.40 11.51 34.38
C GLU A 306 2.66 12.37 34.18
N SER A 307 3.03 12.66 32.92
CA SER A 307 4.17 13.50 32.55
C SER A 307 4.06 15.04 32.71
N PRO A 308 2.89 15.70 32.93
CA PRO A 308 2.84 17.15 33.09
C PRO A 308 3.48 17.61 34.41
N SER A 309 3.69 16.69 35.36
CA SER A 309 4.26 16.98 36.67
C SER A 309 5.79 17.04 36.71
N LYS A 310 6.50 16.70 35.62
CA LYS A 310 7.98 16.67 35.61
C LYS A 310 8.67 17.65 34.66
N SER A 311 7.93 18.33 33.77
CA SER A 311 8.51 19.29 32.82
C SER A 311 8.30 20.76 33.20
N LEU A 312 7.41 21.08 34.15
CA LEU A 312 7.15 22.46 34.58
C LEU A 312 8.03 22.94 35.74
N ASP A 313 8.62 22.04 36.54
CA ASP A 313 9.48 22.43 37.68
C ASP A 313 10.97 22.57 37.35
N LYS A 314 11.42 22.17 36.15
CA LYS A 314 12.82 22.38 35.73
C LYS A 314 13.10 23.73 35.07
N LYS A 315 12.13 24.65 35.13
CA LYS A 315 12.33 26.07 34.74
C LYS A 315 12.64 27.01 35.91
N LYS A 316 12.86 26.50 37.12
CA LYS A 316 13.28 27.30 38.28
C LYS A 316 14.21 26.54 39.22
N VAL A 317 15.47 26.32 38.84
CA VAL A 317 16.67 26.40 39.70
C VAL A 317 17.85 26.70 38.80
#